data_AF-A0A1C5N7J4-F1
#
_entry.id   AF-A0A1C5N7J4-F1
#
_cell.length_a   1.000
_cell.length_b   1.000
_cell.length_c   1.000
_cell.angle_alpha   90.00
_cell.angle_beta   90.00
_cell.angle_gamma   90.00
#
_symmetry.space_group_name_H-M   'P 1'
#
loop_
_entity.id
_entity.type
_entity.pdbx_description
1 polymer ?
#
loop_
_entity_poly.entity_id
_entity_poly.type
_entity_poly.pdbx_seq_one_letter_code
_entity_poly.pdbx_strand_id
1 'polypeptide(L)'
;MNDAERRRQELLEQTRALYNDRRTIPAVHPRYANAYHYLYGKSQEDINEDTKGGTFGIRLFLCALIFAAFLTMDKQKQEVFHMSSSDIANEITKDTDIQEIWKSL
;
A
#
# COMPACT_ATOMS: atom_id res chain seq x y z
N MET A 1 -35.22 -0.24 -49.45
CA MET A 1 -34.66 0.51 -48.32
C MET A 1 -34.77 1.98 -48.66
N ASN A 2 -35.55 2.73 -47.90
CA ASN A 2 -35.81 4.15 -48.14
C ASN A 2 -34.54 4.97 -47.85
N ASP A 3 -34.26 6.06 -48.57
CA ASP A 3 -33.05 6.87 -48.36
C ASP A 3 -32.96 7.48 -46.96
N ALA A 4 -34.12 7.68 -46.31
CA ALA A 4 -34.19 8.05 -44.89
C ALA A 4 -33.72 6.93 -43.96
N GLU A 5 -34.01 5.66 -44.29
CA GLU A 5 -33.58 4.50 -43.51
C GLU A 5 -32.08 4.26 -43.66
N ARG A 6 -31.52 4.46 -44.87
CA ARG A 6 -30.09 4.36 -45.12
C ARG A 6 -29.30 5.39 -44.29
N ARG A 7 -29.71 6.65 -44.32
CA ARG A 7 -29.10 7.71 -43.49
C ARG A 7 -29.20 7.41 -42.00
N ARG A 8 -30.32 6.84 -41.55
CA ARG A 8 -30.50 6.44 -40.15
C ARG A 8 -29.54 5.32 -39.76
N GLN A 9 -29.34 4.33 -40.62
CA GLN A 9 -28.39 3.24 -40.39
C GLN A 9 -26.95 3.76 -40.35
N GLU A 10 -26.55 4.60 -41.30
CA GLU A 10 -25.22 5.20 -41.34
C GLU A 10 -24.92 6.02 -40.08
N LEU A 11 -25.88 6.81 -39.60
CA LEU A 11 -25.73 7.56 -38.34
C LEU A 11 -25.59 6.64 -37.13
N LEU A 12 -26.34 5.54 -37.09
CA LEU A 12 -26.24 4.55 -36.01
C LEU A 12 -24.90 3.83 -36.03
N GLU A 13 -24.37 3.50 -37.21
CA GLU A 13 -23.04 2.89 -37.35
C GLU A 13 -21.93 3.85 -36.95
N GLN A 14 -22.00 5.13 -37.36
CA GLN A 14 -21.05 6.16 -36.93
C GLN A 14 -21.08 6.35 -35.41
N THR A 15 -22.27 6.39 -34.82
CA THR A 15 -22.43 6.50 -33.36
C THR A 15 -21.86 5.27 -32.66
N ARG A 16 -22.18 4.07 -33.15
CA ARG A 16 -21.64 2.81 -32.60
C ARG A 16 -20.13 2.76 -32.71
N ALA A 17 -19.54 3.19 -33.82
CA ALA A 17 -18.10 3.25 -34.00
C ALA A 17 -17.45 4.21 -32.99
N LEU A 18 -18.03 5.41 -32.81
CA LEU A 18 -17.51 6.43 -31.88
C LEU A 18 -17.50 5.96 -30.41
N TYR A 19 -18.54 5.23 -29.99
CA TYR A 19 -18.62 4.67 -28.63
C TYR A 19 -17.90 3.33 -28.46
N ASN A 20 -17.76 2.53 -29.53
CA ASN A 20 -17.03 1.26 -29.49
C ASN A 20 -15.50 1.47 -29.47
N ASP A 21 -15.01 2.51 -30.16
CA ASP A 21 -13.59 2.86 -30.17
C ASP A 21 -13.14 3.49 -28.84
N ARG A 22 -14.06 4.22 -28.18
CA ARG A 22 -13.91 4.65 -26.79
C ARG A 22 -14.32 3.54 -25.82
N ARG A 23 -13.54 2.46 -25.75
CA ARG A 23 -13.45 1.59 -24.54
C ARG A 23 -12.81 2.33 -23.36
N THR A 24 -13.12 3.60 -23.19
CA THR A 24 -12.60 4.44 -22.12
C THR A 24 -13.70 4.60 -21.10
N ILE A 25 -13.39 4.28 -19.84
CA ILE A 25 -14.27 4.52 -18.70
C ILE A 25 -14.81 5.94 -18.82
N PRO A 26 -16.14 6.14 -18.83
CA PRO A 26 -16.74 7.47 -18.91
C PRO A 26 -16.25 8.32 -17.73
N ALA A 27 -16.22 9.64 -17.91
CA ALA A 27 -15.82 10.54 -16.84
C ALA A 27 -16.84 10.48 -15.69
N VAL A 28 -16.52 9.75 -14.63
CA VAL A 28 -17.34 9.62 -13.42
C VAL A 28 -16.79 10.53 -12.34
N HIS A 29 -17.70 11.23 -11.64
CA HIS A 29 -17.32 12.08 -10.52
C HIS A 29 -16.67 11.25 -9.39
N PRO A 30 -15.57 11.69 -8.73
CA PRO A 30 -14.82 10.89 -7.76
C PRO A 30 -15.66 10.26 -6.65
N ARG A 31 -16.70 10.97 -6.17
CA ARG A 31 -17.67 10.47 -5.18
C ARG A 31 -18.35 9.15 -5.59
N TYR A 32 -18.61 8.95 -6.87
CA TYR A 32 -19.33 7.80 -7.42
C TYR A 32 -18.43 6.86 -8.22
N ALA A 33 -17.13 7.15 -8.32
CA ALA A 33 -16.17 6.32 -9.02
C ALA A 33 -16.24 4.87 -8.53
N ASN A 34 -16.25 4.67 -7.20
CA ASN A 34 -16.31 3.33 -6.63
C ASN A 34 -17.57 2.54 -7.03
N ALA A 35 -18.74 3.19 -7.05
CA ALA A 35 -19.98 2.54 -7.45
C ALA A 35 -19.98 2.19 -8.96
N TYR A 36 -19.41 3.06 -9.79
CA TYR A 36 -19.28 2.79 -11.22
C TYR A 36 -18.32 1.62 -11.49
N HIS A 37 -17.13 1.61 -10.86
CA HIS A 37 -16.18 0.51 -10.96
C HIS A 37 -16.77 -0.81 -10.42
N TYR A 38 -17.56 -0.78 -9.35
CA TYR A 38 -18.25 -1.97 -8.85
C TYR A 38 -19.25 -2.56 -9.85
N LEU A 39 -20.01 -1.71 -10.54
CA LEU A 39 -21.06 -2.13 -11.48
C LEU A 39 -20.53 -2.47 -12.87
N TYR A 40 -19.48 -1.78 -13.33
CA TYR A 40 -19.01 -1.82 -14.72
C TYR A 40 -17.48 -1.97 -14.87
N GLY A 41 -16.69 -1.89 -13.80
CA GLY A 41 -15.22 -2.03 -13.83
C GLY A 41 -14.75 -3.43 -14.21
N LYS A 42 -15.62 -4.44 -14.04
CA LYS A 42 -15.36 -5.83 -14.42
C LYS A 42 -15.09 -6.07 -15.91
N SER A 43 -15.36 -5.12 -16.81
CA SER A 43 -15.11 -5.33 -18.25
C SER A 43 -13.81 -4.71 -18.79
N GLN A 44 -13.09 -3.92 -17.99
CA GLN A 44 -11.87 -3.24 -18.44
C GLN A 44 -10.63 -3.64 -17.62
N GLU A 45 -10.81 -4.05 -16.36
CA GLU A 45 -9.73 -4.49 -15.46
C GLU A 45 -9.34 -5.97 -15.68
N ASP A 46 -10.22 -6.81 -16.22
CA ASP A 46 -9.95 -8.23 -16.53
C ASP A 46 -8.85 -8.46 -17.59
N ILE A 47 -8.37 -7.43 -18.29
CA ILE A 47 -7.27 -7.57 -19.27
C ILE A 47 -5.89 -7.34 -18.63
N ASN A 48 -5.81 -6.63 -17.49
CA ASN A 48 -4.51 -6.21 -16.93
C ASN A 48 -4.39 -6.36 -15.40
N GLU A 49 -5.42 -6.77 -14.66
CA GLU A 49 -5.39 -6.80 -13.19
C GLU A 49 -5.26 -8.21 -12.57
N ASP A 50 -5.03 -9.25 -13.37
CA ASP A 50 -4.64 -10.59 -12.89
C ASP A 50 -3.20 -10.64 -12.31
N THR A 51 -2.49 -9.51 -12.23
CA THR A 51 -1.13 -9.41 -11.68
C THR A 51 -1.00 -8.54 -10.44
N LYS A 52 -2.07 -8.20 -9.72
CA LYS A 52 -1.94 -7.74 -8.33
C LYS A 52 -1.93 -8.94 -7.39
N GLY A 53 -0.88 -9.76 -7.49
CA GLY A 53 -0.59 -10.83 -6.54
C GLY A 53 -0.59 -10.29 -5.11
N GLY A 54 -1.44 -10.85 -4.25
CA GLY A 54 -1.64 -10.36 -2.89
C GLY A 54 -0.35 -10.34 -2.06
N THR A 55 -0.23 -9.37 -1.14
CA THR A 55 0.95 -9.22 -0.26
C THR A 55 1.01 -10.26 0.87
N PHE A 56 0.17 -11.29 0.83
CA PHE A 56 0.08 -12.33 1.86
C PHE A 56 1.41 -13.07 2.05
N GLY A 57 2.09 -13.46 0.97
CA GLY A 57 3.36 -14.18 1.05
C GLY A 57 4.47 -13.35 1.71
N ILE A 58 4.58 -12.08 1.36
CA ILE A 58 5.57 -11.15 1.95
C ILE A 58 5.29 -10.93 3.43
N ARG A 59 4.01 -10.74 3.80
CA ARG A 59 3.61 -10.59 5.21
C ARG A 59 3.92 -11.85 6.02
N LEU A 60 3.61 -13.03 5.49
CA LEU A 60 3.90 -14.30 6.15
C LEU A 60 5.41 -14.51 6.33
N PHE A 61 6.19 -14.22 5.28
CA PHE A 61 7.64 -14.33 5.33
C PHE A 61 8.25 -13.37 6.36
N LEU A 62 7.81 -12.12 6.39
CA LEU A 62 8.31 -11.11 7.33
C LEU A 62 7.94 -11.48 8.78
N CYS A 63 6.73 -11.99 9.03
CA CYS A 63 6.33 -12.53 10.33
C CYS A 63 7.22 -13.69 10.76
N ALA A 64 7.51 -14.64 9.85
CA ALA A 64 8.38 -15.78 10.15
C ALA A 64 9.82 -15.35 10.46
N LEU A 65 10.35 -14.35 9.74
CA LEU A 65 11.69 -13.81 9.97
C LEU A 65 11.78 -13.17 11.37
N ILE A 66 10.87 -12.25 11.69
CA ILE A 66 10.84 -11.58 13.00
C ILE A 66 10.69 -12.62 14.12
N PHE A 67 9.83 -13.62 13.93
CA PHE A 67 9.65 -14.70 14.90
C PHE A 67 10.92 -15.54 15.09
N ALA A 68 11.63 -15.88 14.00
CA ALA A 68 12.91 -16.60 14.09
C ALA A 68 13.97 -15.76 14.82
N ALA A 69 14.06 -14.46 14.54
CA ALA A 69 14.97 -13.54 15.24
C ALA A 69 14.66 -13.52 16.75
N PHE A 70 13.38 -13.40 17.12
CA PHE A 70 12.95 -13.46 18.51
C PHE A 70 13.33 -14.78 19.20
N LEU A 71 13.09 -15.92 18.54
CA LEU A 71 13.49 -17.23 19.07
C LEU A 71 15.01 -17.36 19.22
N THR A 72 15.80 -16.78 18.31
CA THR A 72 17.26 -16.78 18.46
C THR A 72 17.72 -15.93 19.63
N MET A 73 17.11 -14.76 19.85
CA MET A 73 17.41 -13.89 21.00
C MET A 73 17.02 -14.59 22.31
N ASP A 74 15.85 -15.23 22.35
CA ASP A 74 15.35 -15.97 23.51
C ASP A 74 16.24 -17.18 23.85
N LYS A 75 16.66 -17.95 22.83
CA LYS A 75 17.57 -19.10 23.03
C LYS A 75 18.98 -18.71 23.39
N GLN A 76 19.49 -17.60 22.86
CA GLN A 76 20.85 -17.17 23.16
C GLN A 76 20.97 -16.50 24.52
N LYS A 77 19.85 -16.22 25.23
CA LYS A 77 19.83 -15.38 26.44
C LYS A 77 20.77 -14.18 26.29
N GLN A 78 20.85 -13.62 25.08
CA GLN A 78 21.62 -12.41 24.89
C GLN A 78 20.84 -11.33 25.62
N GLU A 79 21.36 -10.94 26.78
CA GLU A 79 20.97 -9.71 27.43
C GLU A 79 21.32 -8.59 26.45
N VAL A 80 20.34 -8.19 25.62
CA VAL A 80 20.52 -7.17 24.56
C VAL A 80 20.93 -5.80 25.13
N PHE A 81 20.96 -5.66 26.44
CA PHE A 81 21.66 -4.59 27.08
C PHE A 81 22.49 -5.19 28.21
N HIS A 82 23.80 -5.32 28.00
CA HIS A 82 24.80 -5.35 29.07
C HIS A 82 24.79 -3.98 29.80
N MET A 83 23.64 -3.59 30.34
CA MET A 83 23.56 -2.60 31.40
C MET A 83 23.15 -3.40 32.61
N SER A 84 24.16 -3.89 33.33
CA SER A 84 23.91 -4.43 34.66
C SER A 84 23.27 -3.31 35.49
N SER A 85 22.31 -3.64 36.37
CA SER A 85 21.70 -2.63 37.23
C SER A 85 22.74 -1.83 38.03
N SER A 86 23.92 -2.43 38.27
CA SER A 86 25.10 -1.77 38.83
C SER A 86 25.72 -0.70 37.93
N ASP A 87 25.76 -0.88 36.61
CA ASP A 87 26.26 0.14 35.66
C ASP A 87 25.31 1.33 35.60
N ILE A 88 23.99 1.08 35.63
CA ILE A 88 22.96 2.12 35.70
C ILE A 88 23.06 2.87 37.03
N ALA A 89 23.16 2.16 38.15
CA ALA A 89 23.30 2.77 39.47
C ALA A 89 24.60 3.57 39.59
N ASN A 90 25.71 3.08 39.02
CA ASN A 90 26.98 3.80 38.99
C ASN A 90 26.91 5.06 38.12
N GLU A 91 26.25 5.02 36.96
CA GLU A 91 26.09 6.19 36.10
C GLU A 91 25.13 7.24 36.72
N ILE A 92 24.11 6.81 37.47
CA ILE A 92 23.21 7.70 38.23
C ILE A 92 23.92 8.28 39.47
N THR A 93 24.77 7.49 40.14
CA THR A 93 25.51 7.90 41.35
C THR A 93 26.72 8.77 41.01
N LYS A 94 27.19 8.71 39.77
CA LYS A 94 28.18 9.65 39.24
C LYS A 94 27.52 11.01 39.17
N ASP A 95 27.63 11.77 40.27
CA ASP A 95 27.35 13.19 40.35
C ASP A 95 28.13 13.86 39.22
N THR A 96 27.49 13.97 38.07
CA THR A 96 28.00 14.77 36.98
C THR A 96 27.92 16.17 37.51
N ASP A 97 29.06 16.78 37.81
CA ASP A 97 29.12 18.08 38.46
C ASP A 97 28.44 19.11 37.57
N ILE A 98 27.14 19.32 37.83
CA ILE A 98 26.26 20.18 37.03
C ILE A 98 26.84 21.60 36.99
N GLN A 99 27.64 21.97 38.00
CA GLN A 99 28.34 23.25 38.08
C GLN A 99 29.37 23.45 36.96
N GLU A 100 30.06 22.40 36.47
CA GLU A 100 31.02 22.52 35.36
C GLU A 100 30.31 22.71 34.01
N ILE A 101 29.15 22.06 33.84
CA ILE A 101 28.34 22.20 32.61
C ILE A 101 27.77 23.62 32.51
N TRP A 102 27.35 24.21 33.63
CA TRP A 102 26.88 25.61 33.66
C TRP A 102 27.99 26.66 33.49
N LYS A 103 29.26 26.31 33.71
CA LYS A 103 30.40 27.19 33.40
C LYS A 103 30.87 27.12 31.95
N SER A 104 30.49 26.07 31.23
CA SER A 104 30.90 25.86 29.83
C SER A 104 29.81 26.23 28.81
N LEU A 105 28.64 26.68 29.28
CA LEU A 105 27.58 27.31 28.48
C LEU A 105 27.69 28.84 28.55
#